data_AF-A0A350CTM0-F1
#
_entry.id   AF-A0A350CTM0-F1
#
_cell.length_a   1.000
_cell.length_b   1.000
_cell.length_c   1.000
_cell.angle_alpha   90.00
_cell.angle_beta   90.00
_cell.angle_gamma   90.00
#
_symmetry.space_group_name_H-M   'P 1'
#
loop_
_entity.id
_entity.type
_entity.pdbx_description
1 polymer ?
#
loop_
_entity_poly.entity_id
_entity_poly.type
_entity_poly.pdbx_seq_one_letter_code
_entity_poly.pdbx_strand_id
1 'polypeptide(L)'
;MTNKDLSPSRRNLLKGMASASALPFVGAFAAMQTQQALAANGATTLIPSPYGPIAPARDMTTGLPLLQLPPGFTYKSFGWRGDLMTDGKACPGGHDGMGVVVARKVGRSSELVLVRNHEIGSTAPGNFLNASGVYDGGSSSADSSNRFGGGTTNLIFRDGHWVSMTPSLGGTQTNCAGGITPWGTWLSCEEVGSDAVSPAGKKHGYVFEVHADPKLTTGLPIVGMGRFAHEAAAVDPVTGMVYQTEDSSGKSGFYRYVPDVRSGAPGSLAMGGVLQMAKVKGSPNVNLATATVDATYELEWVTIADPDRNRGDATGPTGIRITNAAGPFVQGWVQGALRMNRGEGIWYAQGKMYVMDTSGGAVSRGAIWELDLASQVLKCIYSSPSPLVGNMGDNLTVSPRNALLVCEDASTAATDSFGFGQRLMGITDAGDAYIFAKNNAVLSAAQLQGANKLVTLAGDHRGNEFAGACFDPTGRYLFVNIQTPGVTFAITGPWARGPL
;
A
#
# COMPACT_ATOMS: atom_id res chain seq x y z
N MET A 1 -18.49 23.78 -44.05
CA MET A 1 -19.01 22.41 -44.18
C MET A 1 -20.20 22.27 -43.25
N THR A 2 -21.32 21.82 -43.79
CA THR A 2 -22.66 21.89 -43.20
C THR A 2 -22.90 20.82 -42.13
N ASN A 3 -23.60 21.21 -41.06
CA ASN A 3 -24.26 20.36 -40.08
C ASN A 3 -25.18 19.33 -40.76
N LYS A 4 -24.87 18.04 -40.62
CA LYS A 4 -25.82 16.92 -40.45
C LYS A 4 -25.04 15.63 -40.25
N ASP A 5 -25.05 15.13 -39.01
CA ASP A 5 -25.34 13.73 -38.64
C ASP A 5 -24.76 13.40 -37.26
N LEU A 6 -25.56 13.68 -36.22
CA LEU A 6 -25.43 13.08 -34.90
C LEU A 6 -26.80 12.52 -34.51
N SER A 7 -26.84 11.20 -34.27
CA SER A 7 -28.06 10.43 -34.07
C SER A 7 -28.80 10.77 -32.75
N PRO A 8 -30.13 10.52 -32.67
CA PRO A 8 -30.97 10.85 -31.51
C PRO A 8 -30.56 10.17 -30.18
N SER A 9 -29.80 9.08 -30.23
CA SER A 9 -29.33 8.36 -29.04
C SER A 9 -28.30 9.15 -28.23
N ARG A 10 -27.55 10.07 -28.85
CA ARG A 10 -26.59 10.94 -28.14
C ARG A 10 -27.25 12.10 -27.40
N ARG A 11 -28.49 12.46 -27.75
CA ARG A 11 -29.20 13.61 -27.16
C ARG A 11 -29.91 13.25 -25.83
N ASN A 12 -30.12 11.97 -25.56
CA ASN A 12 -30.69 11.49 -24.28
C ASN A 12 -29.62 11.21 -23.20
N LEU A 13 -28.34 11.11 -23.56
CA LEU A 13 -27.24 10.94 -22.59
C LEU A 13 -26.93 12.21 -21.79
N LEU A 14 -27.33 13.39 -22.30
CA LEU A 14 -27.06 14.70 -21.68
C LEU A 14 -28.17 15.19 -20.74
N LYS A 15 -29.24 14.43 -20.53
CA LYS A 15 -30.35 14.81 -19.63
C LYS A 15 -30.43 13.99 -18.34
N GLY A 16 -29.54 13.03 -18.13
CA GLY A 16 -29.53 12.15 -16.94
C GLY A 16 -28.49 12.48 -15.87
N MET A 17 -27.63 13.51 -16.05
CA MET A 17 -26.47 13.76 -15.17
C MET A 17 -26.62 14.97 -14.23
N ALA A 18 -27.84 15.45 -14.02
CA ALA A 18 -28.09 16.58 -13.13
C ALA A 18 -28.30 16.14 -11.66
N SER A 19 -27.42 15.31 -11.11
CA SER A 19 -27.25 15.08 -9.65
C SER A 19 -26.23 13.97 -9.35
N ALA A 20 -24.95 14.19 -9.65
CA ALA A 20 -23.84 13.44 -9.05
C ALA A 20 -22.52 14.17 -9.34
N SER A 21 -22.08 15.04 -8.42
CA SER A 21 -20.73 15.58 -8.43
C SER A 21 -19.77 14.55 -7.82
N ALA A 22 -19.45 13.52 -8.58
CA ALA A 22 -18.28 12.67 -8.37
C ALA A 22 -17.54 12.63 -9.70
N LEU A 23 -16.47 13.41 -9.83
CA LEU A 23 -15.62 13.42 -11.01
C LEU A 23 -14.73 12.16 -10.96
N PRO A 24 -14.86 11.18 -11.88
CA PRO A 24 -13.82 10.18 -12.06
C PRO A 24 -12.61 10.87 -12.70
N PHE A 25 -11.49 10.95 -11.99
CA PHE A 25 -10.33 11.72 -12.42
C PHE A 25 -9.44 10.88 -13.35
N VAL A 26 -9.80 10.89 -14.63
CA VAL A 26 -8.83 10.74 -15.74
C VAL A 26 -8.69 12.12 -16.38
N GLY A 27 -7.63 12.84 -16.04
CA GLY A 27 -7.28 14.05 -16.79
C GLY A 27 -6.67 15.18 -15.94
N ALA A 28 -5.34 15.15 -15.79
CA ALA A 28 -4.44 16.26 -16.15
C ALA A 28 -3.01 15.98 -15.65
N PHE A 29 -2.26 15.08 -16.30
CA PHE A 29 -0.79 15.10 -16.28
C PHE A 29 -0.25 14.55 -17.60
N ALA A 30 -0.43 15.33 -18.67
CA ALA A 30 0.31 15.14 -19.90
C ALA A 30 1.39 16.23 -19.98
N ALA A 31 2.61 15.86 -19.57
CA ALA A 31 3.90 16.31 -20.09
C ALA A 31 5.00 16.04 -19.04
N MET A 32 5.52 14.82 -19.01
CA MET A 32 6.93 14.53 -18.74
C MET A 32 7.19 13.14 -19.31
N GLN A 33 8.02 13.10 -20.36
CA GLN A 33 8.49 11.85 -20.94
C GLN A 33 9.24 11.07 -19.86
N THR A 34 8.86 9.81 -19.68
CA THR A 34 9.55 8.79 -18.90
C THR A 34 10.99 8.67 -19.37
N GLN A 35 11.93 9.25 -18.61
CA GLN A 35 13.34 8.87 -18.72
C GLN A 35 13.49 7.56 -17.94
N GLN A 36 13.97 6.53 -18.62
CA GLN A 36 14.16 5.20 -18.06
C GLN A 36 15.30 5.24 -17.04
N ALA A 37 15.07 4.61 -15.88
CA ALA A 37 16.12 4.21 -14.95
C ALA A 37 17.19 3.37 -15.66
N LEU A 38 18.33 4.02 -15.89
CA LEU A 38 19.61 3.41 -16.19
C LEU A 38 20.52 3.69 -15.00
N ALA A 39 20.75 2.68 -14.17
CA ALA A 39 21.84 2.73 -13.21
C ALA A 39 23.13 2.79 -14.02
N ALA A 40 23.82 3.94 -13.98
CA ALA A 40 25.13 4.06 -14.59
C ALA A 40 26.05 3.02 -13.91
N ASN A 41 26.39 1.94 -14.62
CA ASN A 41 27.19 0.78 -14.20
C ASN A 41 26.42 -0.43 -13.62
N GLY A 42 25.10 -0.51 -13.75
CA GLY A 42 24.33 -1.72 -13.38
C GLY A 42 24.22 -2.00 -11.87
N ALA A 43 24.60 -1.03 -11.03
CA ALA A 43 24.43 -1.08 -9.58
C ALA A 43 23.84 0.22 -9.06
N THR A 44 22.77 0.13 -8.28
CA THR A 44 22.18 1.27 -7.57
C THR A 44 23.17 1.82 -6.54
N THR A 45 23.34 3.14 -6.48
CA THR A 45 24.17 3.78 -5.45
C THR A 45 23.37 4.64 -4.48
N LEU A 46 23.93 4.91 -3.30
CA LEU A 46 23.41 5.91 -2.38
C LEU A 46 24.02 7.26 -2.73
N ILE A 47 23.19 8.24 -3.10
CA ILE A 47 23.61 9.60 -3.43
C ILE A 47 23.13 10.62 -2.38
N PRO A 48 23.73 11.82 -2.31
CA PRO A 48 23.17 12.91 -1.53
C PRO A 48 21.74 13.23 -1.97
N SER A 49 20.87 13.48 -0.98
CA SER A 49 19.49 13.87 -1.27
C SER A 49 19.44 15.16 -2.08
N PRO A 50 18.66 15.21 -3.18
CA PRO A 50 18.46 16.44 -3.97
C PRO A 50 17.76 17.53 -3.15
N TYR A 51 17.15 17.16 -2.02
CA TYR A 51 16.53 18.09 -1.08
C TYR A 51 17.49 18.65 -0.02
N GLY A 52 18.73 18.18 0.04
CA GLY A 52 19.72 18.52 1.06
C GLY A 52 19.74 17.53 2.26
N PRO A 53 20.66 17.71 3.21
CA PRO A 53 20.82 16.81 4.36
C PRO A 53 19.63 16.87 5.31
N ILE A 54 19.21 15.72 5.84
CA ILE A 54 18.11 15.66 6.82
C ILE A 54 18.59 16.07 8.22
N ALA A 55 17.70 16.67 9.00
CA ALA A 55 17.92 16.97 10.41
C ALA A 55 16.59 16.90 11.19
N PRO A 56 16.61 16.68 12.52
CA PRO A 56 15.39 16.65 13.33
C PRO A 56 14.52 17.90 13.12
N ALA A 57 13.27 17.68 12.72
CA ALA A 57 12.27 18.72 12.54
C ALA A 57 11.21 18.62 13.65
N ARG A 58 10.79 19.77 14.18
CA ARG A 58 9.74 19.81 15.20
C ARG A 58 8.37 19.64 14.57
N ASP A 59 7.58 18.73 15.12
CA ASP A 59 6.19 18.55 14.78
C ASP A 59 5.41 19.84 15.05
N MET A 60 4.67 20.32 14.05
CA MET A 60 3.83 21.51 14.19
C MET A 60 2.59 21.26 15.07
N THR A 61 2.23 20.00 15.34
CA THR A 61 1.11 19.64 16.23
C THR A 61 1.56 19.52 17.68
N THR A 62 2.60 18.73 17.95
CA THR A 62 3.02 18.38 19.32
C THR A 62 4.31 19.05 19.79
N GLY A 63 5.09 19.65 18.89
CA GLY A 63 6.41 20.21 19.17
C GLY A 63 7.53 19.17 19.32
N LEU A 64 7.21 17.88 19.25
CA LEU A 64 8.14 16.76 19.40
C LEU A 64 8.95 16.56 18.10
N PRO A 65 10.24 16.16 18.17
CA PRO A 65 11.08 15.95 17.00
C PRO A 65 10.97 14.50 16.48
N LEU A 66 9.81 14.14 15.93
CA LEU A 66 9.48 12.77 15.52
C LEU A 66 10.13 12.32 14.22
N LEU A 67 10.46 13.25 13.32
CA LEU A 67 11.06 12.99 12.02
C LEU A 67 12.31 13.85 11.82
N GLN A 68 13.29 13.31 11.08
CA GLN A 68 14.32 14.10 10.43
C GLN A 68 13.92 14.38 8.99
N LEU A 69 14.01 15.64 8.56
CA LEU A 69 13.58 16.10 7.23
C LEU A 69 14.62 17.04 6.58
N PRO A 70 14.59 17.20 5.25
CA PRO A 70 15.46 18.14 4.56
C PRO A 70 15.07 19.60 4.85
N PRO A 71 15.97 20.58 4.60
CA PRO A 71 15.69 21.98 4.90
C PRO A 71 14.48 22.54 4.14
N GLY A 72 13.57 23.17 4.88
CA GLY A 72 12.35 23.77 4.34
C GLY A 72 11.13 22.84 4.32
N PHE A 73 11.30 21.55 4.62
CA PHE A 73 10.18 20.65 4.88
C PHE A 73 9.68 20.78 6.31
N THR A 74 8.39 20.60 6.49
CA THR A 74 7.67 20.63 7.76
C THR A 74 6.67 19.48 7.81
N TYR A 75 6.20 19.15 9.01
CA TYR A 75 5.16 18.13 9.16
C TYR A 75 4.22 18.42 10.33
N LYS A 76 3.05 17.78 10.26
CA LYS A 76 2.08 17.68 11.35
C LYS A 76 1.86 16.20 11.66
N SER A 77 1.97 15.81 12.92
CA SER A 77 1.45 14.50 13.37
C SER A 77 -0.04 14.60 13.68
N PHE A 78 -0.79 13.52 13.45
CA PHE A 78 -2.22 13.41 13.75
C PHE A 78 -2.67 11.96 13.83
N GLY A 79 -3.90 11.74 14.32
CA GLY A 79 -4.54 10.43 14.37
C GLY A 79 -3.71 9.39 15.12
N TRP A 80 -3.12 9.75 16.25
CA TRP A 80 -2.25 8.86 17.04
C TRP A 80 -3.05 7.68 17.59
N ARG A 81 -2.40 6.54 17.80
CA ARG A 81 -2.93 5.48 18.65
C ARG A 81 -3.38 6.08 19.99
N GLY A 82 -4.61 5.77 20.39
CA GLY A 82 -5.21 6.34 21.60
C GLY A 82 -5.97 7.65 21.43
N ASP A 83 -5.78 8.40 20.34
CA ASP A 83 -6.62 9.57 20.05
C ASP A 83 -8.08 9.10 19.85
N LEU A 84 -9.04 9.91 20.29
CA LEU A 84 -10.46 9.54 20.19
C LEU A 84 -10.93 9.58 18.73
N MET A 85 -11.61 8.51 18.33
CA MET A 85 -12.39 8.44 17.10
C MET A 85 -13.77 9.09 17.29
N THR A 86 -14.52 9.24 16.19
CA THR A 86 -15.86 9.85 16.21
C THR A 86 -16.91 9.06 17.00
N ASP A 87 -16.66 7.79 17.30
CA ASP A 87 -17.51 6.95 18.16
C ASP A 87 -17.11 7.02 19.66
N GLY A 88 -16.11 7.83 20.00
CA GLY A 88 -15.60 7.98 21.36
C GLY A 88 -14.64 6.88 21.82
N LYS A 89 -14.31 5.90 20.96
CA LYS A 89 -13.29 4.88 21.26
C LYS A 89 -11.89 5.37 20.88
N ALA A 90 -10.88 4.75 21.49
CA ALA A 90 -9.48 5.00 21.18
C ALA A 90 -9.10 4.45 19.80
N CYS A 91 -8.30 5.22 19.06
CA CYS A 91 -7.63 4.78 17.85
C CYS A 91 -6.80 3.51 18.10
N PRO A 92 -6.97 2.45 17.30
CA PRO A 92 -6.09 1.28 17.35
C PRO A 92 -4.64 1.65 16.96
N GLY A 93 -3.68 0.77 17.28
CA GLY A 93 -2.29 0.86 16.81
C GLY A 93 -2.10 0.23 15.43
N GLY A 94 -0.89 -0.22 15.11
CA GLY A 94 -0.60 -0.95 13.86
C GLY A 94 -0.94 -0.11 12.63
N HIS A 95 -0.58 1.17 12.60
CA HIS A 95 -0.95 2.04 11.49
C HIS A 95 -0.17 1.67 10.23
N ASP A 96 -0.87 1.25 9.19
CA ASP A 96 -0.22 0.65 8.04
C ASP A 96 -0.62 1.32 6.72
N GLY A 97 -0.86 0.56 5.66
CA GLY A 97 -1.30 1.02 4.35
C GLY A 97 -2.34 2.12 4.41
N MET A 98 -2.15 3.15 3.60
CA MET A 98 -3.03 4.30 3.58
C MET A 98 -3.06 4.94 2.20
N GLY A 99 -4.23 5.47 1.82
CA GLY A 99 -4.41 6.17 0.55
C GLY A 99 -5.40 7.31 0.66
N VAL A 100 -5.19 8.38 -0.12
CA VAL A 100 -6.19 9.44 -0.32
C VAL A 100 -7.23 8.95 -1.34
N VAL A 101 -8.43 8.60 -0.88
CA VAL A 101 -9.49 8.04 -1.74
C VAL A 101 -10.40 9.11 -2.34
N VAL A 102 -10.55 10.25 -1.66
CA VAL A 102 -11.39 11.36 -2.15
C VAL A 102 -10.72 12.70 -1.85
N ALA A 103 -10.73 13.59 -2.84
CA ALA A 103 -10.48 15.01 -2.68
C ALA A 103 -11.73 15.79 -3.11
N ARG A 104 -12.26 16.67 -2.26
CA ARG A 104 -13.51 17.40 -2.51
C ARG A 104 -13.51 18.82 -1.96
N LYS A 105 -14.49 19.61 -2.41
CA LYS A 105 -14.80 20.92 -1.82
C LYS A 105 -15.93 20.78 -0.79
N VAL A 106 -15.74 21.37 0.39
CA VAL A 106 -16.76 21.49 1.44
C VAL A 106 -16.94 22.98 1.72
N GLY A 107 -17.97 23.58 1.11
CA GLY A 107 -18.07 25.04 1.04
C GLY A 107 -16.84 25.63 0.33
N ARG A 108 -16.08 26.49 1.02
CA ARG A 108 -14.82 27.08 0.50
C ARG A 108 -13.58 26.23 0.79
N SER A 109 -13.68 25.24 1.66
CA SER A 109 -12.57 24.40 2.10
C SER A 109 -12.25 23.30 1.10
N SER A 110 -10.98 22.91 1.03
CA SER A 110 -10.52 21.68 0.39
C SER A 110 -10.40 20.58 1.44
N GLU A 111 -11.02 19.44 1.18
CA GLU A 111 -11.02 18.28 2.08
C GLU A 111 -10.50 17.05 1.36
N LEU A 112 -9.66 16.30 2.08
CA LEU A 112 -9.17 14.98 1.71
C LEU A 112 -9.77 13.95 2.66
N VAL A 113 -10.18 12.81 2.11
CA VAL A 113 -10.53 11.61 2.85
C VAL A 113 -9.46 10.57 2.59
N LEU A 114 -8.78 10.15 3.63
CA LEU A 114 -7.85 9.02 3.58
C LEU A 114 -8.51 7.81 4.22
N VAL A 115 -8.13 6.61 3.77
CA VAL A 115 -8.42 5.36 4.48
C VAL A 115 -7.09 4.80 4.94
N ARG A 116 -6.98 4.45 6.23
CA ARG A 116 -5.77 3.90 6.86
C ARG A 116 -6.07 2.54 7.46
N ASN A 117 -5.23 1.56 7.17
CA ASN A 117 -5.28 0.22 7.73
C ASN A 117 -4.77 0.17 9.18
N HIS A 118 -5.20 -0.90 9.87
CA HIS A 118 -4.73 -1.30 11.18
C HIS A 118 -4.25 -2.76 11.11
N GLU A 119 -2.94 -2.95 11.12
CA GLU A 119 -2.28 -4.25 11.04
C GLU A 119 -2.30 -4.94 12.42
N ILE A 120 -3.47 -5.44 12.80
CA ILE A 120 -3.69 -6.08 14.10
C ILE A 120 -4.34 -7.44 13.89
N GLY A 121 -3.67 -8.50 14.34
CA GLY A 121 -4.19 -9.87 14.21
C GLY A 121 -5.35 -10.16 15.17
N SER A 122 -5.21 -9.82 16.44
CA SER A 122 -6.27 -10.00 17.45
C SER A 122 -6.25 -8.91 18.51
N THR A 123 -7.39 -8.69 19.15
CA THR A 123 -7.53 -7.68 20.20
C THR A 123 -8.55 -8.08 21.26
N ALA A 124 -8.45 -7.52 22.46
CA ALA A 124 -9.45 -7.72 23.50
C ALA A 124 -10.82 -7.16 23.05
N PRO A 125 -11.96 -7.74 23.46
CA PRO A 125 -13.30 -7.28 23.04
C PRO A 125 -13.56 -5.78 23.17
N GLY A 126 -13.03 -5.14 24.22
CA GLY A 126 -13.19 -3.70 24.44
C GLY A 126 -12.52 -2.82 23.37
N ASN A 127 -11.49 -3.35 22.71
CA ASN A 127 -10.71 -2.68 21.67
C ASN A 127 -11.19 -3.03 20.25
N PHE A 128 -12.29 -3.79 20.12
CA PHE A 128 -12.84 -4.14 18.82
C PHE A 128 -13.27 -2.88 18.04
N LEU A 129 -12.81 -2.80 16.79
CA LEU A 129 -13.06 -1.66 15.91
C LEU A 129 -14.49 -1.72 15.38
N ASN A 130 -15.35 -0.86 15.94
CA ASN A 130 -16.79 -0.89 15.70
C ASN A 130 -17.16 -0.05 14.47
N ALA A 131 -16.82 -0.55 13.28
CA ALA A 131 -17.21 0.04 12.00
C ALA A 131 -18.65 -0.33 11.59
N SER A 132 -19.19 0.35 10.59
CA SER A 132 -20.48 -0.05 9.98
C SER A 132 -20.33 -1.36 9.18
N GLY A 133 -19.24 -1.50 8.42
CA GLY A 133 -18.86 -2.75 7.77
C GLY A 133 -18.02 -3.61 8.72
N VAL A 134 -18.57 -4.74 9.16
CA VAL A 134 -17.86 -5.73 9.98
C VAL A 134 -17.82 -7.06 9.25
N TYR A 135 -16.62 -7.59 9.02
CA TYR A 135 -16.45 -8.88 8.40
C TYR A 135 -16.69 -10.02 9.39
N ASP A 136 -15.82 -10.16 10.39
CA ASP A 136 -15.89 -11.21 11.39
C ASP A 136 -16.09 -10.65 12.81
N GLY A 137 -17.29 -10.90 13.34
CA GLY A 137 -17.66 -10.57 14.71
C GLY A 137 -17.45 -11.72 15.70
N GLY A 138 -16.77 -12.79 15.30
CA GLY A 138 -16.44 -14.00 16.07
C GLY A 138 -15.24 -13.83 17.01
N SER A 139 -14.84 -14.90 17.69
CA SER A 139 -13.59 -14.92 18.45
C SER A 139 -12.41 -15.29 17.55
N SER A 140 -11.19 -14.80 17.83
CA SER A 140 -10.01 -15.08 17.00
C SER A 140 -9.46 -16.50 17.19
N SER A 141 -9.84 -17.19 18.28
CA SER A 141 -9.48 -18.57 18.55
C SER A 141 -10.57 -19.28 19.38
N ALA A 142 -10.44 -20.60 19.55
CA ALA A 142 -11.37 -21.40 20.33
C ALA A 142 -11.25 -21.19 21.86
N ASP A 143 -10.07 -20.76 22.31
CA ASP A 143 -9.68 -20.63 23.73
C ASP A 143 -9.61 -19.17 24.21
N SER A 144 -9.98 -18.21 23.37
CA SER A 144 -9.91 -16.78 23.69
C SER A 144 -11.24 -16.07 23.43
N SER A 145 -11.51 -15.04 24.22
CA SER A 145 -12.58 -14.08 23.94
C SER A 145 -12.12 -12.95 23.01
N ASN A 146 -10.82 -12.91 22.65
CA ASN A 146 -10.29 -11.92 21.72
C ASN A 146 -11.03 -11.96 20.39
N ARG A 147 -11.10 -10.80 19.75
CA ARG A 147 -11.72 -10.58 18.45
C ARG A 147 -10.63 -10.33 17.41
N PHE A 148 -10.97 -10.46 16.13
CA PHE A 148 -10.11 -9.99 15.04
C PHE A 148 -9.98 -8.47 15.14
N GLY A 149 -8.73 -8.00 15.26
CA GLY A 149 -8.42 -6.63 15.69
C GLY A 149 -8.11 -5.66 14.56
N GLY A 150 -7.99 -6.15 13.34
CA GLY A 150 -7.68 -5.35 12.17
C GLY A 150 -8.88 -4.53 11.70
N GLY A 151 -8.67 -3.82 10.61
CA GLY A 151 -9.68 -3.01 9.95
C GLY A 151 -9.10 -1.72 9.42
N THR A 152 -9.96 -0.73 9.25
CA THR A 152 -9.56 0.57 8.71
C THR A 152 -10.25 1.72 9.42
N THR A 153 -9.63 2.89 9.34
CA THR A 153 -10.22 4.17 9.73
C THR A 153 -10.19 5.17 8.57
N ASN A 154 -11.27 5.91 8.39
CA ASN A 154 -11.31 7.08 7.51
C ASN A 154 -10.81 8.30 8.27
N LEU A 155 -9.86 9.01 7.67
CA LEU A 155 -9.20 10.20 8.20
C LEU A 155 -9.63 11.41 7.36
N ILE A 156 -10.19 12.44 8.00
CA ILE A 156 -10.55 13.69 7.33
C ILE A 156 -9.46 14.72 7.57
N PHE A 157 -8.87 15.21 6.48
CA PHE A 157 -7.86 16.27 6.50
C PHE A 157 -8.34 17.44 5.64
N ARG A 158 -8.47 18.63 6.23
CA ARG A 158 -9.10 19.80 5.59
C ARG A 158 -8.22 21.02 5.73
N ASP A 159 -7.96 21.70 4.62
CA ASP A 159 -7.17 22.94 4.55
C ASP A 159 -5.81 22.88 5.28
N GLY A 160 -5.16 21.71 5.27
CA GLY A 160 -3.88 21.52 5.96
C GLY A 160 -3.99 21.11 7.42
N HIS A 161 -5.18 20.76 7.92
CA HIS A 161 -5.43 20.40 9.31
C HIS A 161 -6.19 19.06 9.43
N TRP A 162 -5.83 18.31 10.46
CA TRP A 162 -6.58 17.15 10.92
C TRP A 162 -7.98 17.55 11.41
N VAL A 163 -9.01 16.78 11.07
CA VAL A 163 -10.40 17.03 11.46
C VAL A 163 -10.99 15.89 12.29
N SER A 164 -11.01 14.66 11.78
CA SER A 164 -11.73 13.55 12.43
C SER A 164 -11.33 12.17 11.91
N MET A 165 -11.43 11.17 12.78
CA MET A 165 -11.19 9.75 12.48
C MET A 165 -12.44 8.93 12.73
N THR A 166 -12.85 8.13 11.76
CA THR A 166 -14.05 7.29 11.86
C THR A 166 -13.73 5.85 11.49
N PRO A 167 -14.12 4.85 12.30
CA PRO A 167 -13.95 3.44 11.94
C PRO A 167 -14.73 3.11 10.66
N SER A 168 -14.08 2.46 9.70
CA SER A 168 -14.60 2.23 8.34
C SER A 168 -14.67 0.77 7.92
N LEU A 169 -13.85 -0.09 8.50
CA LEU A 169 -13.91 -1.56 8.38
C LEU A 169 -13.48 -2.17 9.72
N GLY A 170 -14.11 -3.25 10.16
CA GLY A 170 -13.70 -3.97 11.37
C GLY A 170 -13.92 -5.48 11.24
N GLY A 171 -13.37 -6.24 12.19
CA GLY A 171 -13.48 -7.70 12.18
C GLY A 171 -12.66 -8.36 11.07
N THR A 172 -11.61 -7.69 10.60
CA THR A 172 -10.60 -8.24 9.69
C THR A 172 -9.30 -8.51 10.46
N GLN A 173 -8.37 -9.20 9.83
CA GLN A 173 -7.15 -9.69 10.45
C GLN A 173 -5.92 -9.16 9.71
N THR A 174 -5.01 -8.50 10.46
CA THR A 174 -3.69 -8.10 9.93
C THR A 174 -3.82 -7.34 8.61
N ASN A 175 -4.57 -6.23 8.62
CA ASN A 175 -4.67 -5.39 7.44
C ASN A 175 -3.34 -4.67 7.23
N CYS A 176 -2.50 -5.19 6.33
CA CYS A 176 -1.17 -4.64 6.03
C CYS A 176 -1.35 -3.42 5.10
N ALA A 177 -1.14 -3.60 3.79
CA ALA A 177 -1.27 -2.52 2.82
C ALA A 177 -2.55 -2.62 1.97
N GLY A 178 -2.46 -2.14 0.73
CA GLY A 178 -3.64 -2.01 -0.11
C GLY A 178 -3.42 -1.10 -1.31
N GLY A 179 -4.51 -0.55 -1.82
CA GLY A 179 -4.42 0.48 -2.84
C GLY A 179 -5.71 1.22 -3.14
N ILE A 180 -5.56 2.40 -3.73
CA ILE A 180 -6.69 3.23 -4.16
C ILE A 180 -7.30 2.67 -5.44
N THR A 181 -8.62 2.72 -5.53
CA THR A 181 -9.33 2.48 -6.79
C THR A 181 -9.53 3.80 -7.55
N PRO A 182 -9.63 3.75 -8.90
CA PRO A 182 -9.93 4.94 -9.71
C PRO A 182 -11.29 5.58 -9.42
N TRP A 183 -12.20 4.85 -8.77
CA TRP A 183 -13.55 5.31 -8.40
C TRP A 183 -13.68 5.74 -6.94
N GLY A 184 -12.55 5.93 -6.23
CA GLY A 184 -12.52 6.61 -4.94
C GLY A 184 -12.83 5.73 -3.73
N THR A 185 -12.39 4.48 -3.77
CA THR A 185 -12.40 3.54 -2.63
C THR A 185 -10.98 3.05 -2.33
N TRP A 186 -10.81 2.38 -1.19
CA TRP A 186 -9.57 1.74 -0.77
C TRP A 186 -9.74 0.22 -0.78
N LEU A 187 -8.80 -0.51 -1.34
CA LEU A 187 -8.70 -1.96 -1.23
C LEU A 187 -7.78 -2.27 -0.05
N SER A 188 -8.34 -2.72 1.06
CA SER A 188 -7.60 -3.15 2.25
C SER A 188 -7.26 -4.64 2.14
N CYS A 189 -6.00 -5.00 2.33
CA CYS A 189 -5.49 -6.35 2.18
C CYS A 189 -5.22 -7.00 3.54
N GLU A 190 -5.75 -8.21 3.78
CA GLU A 190 -5.36 -9.03 4.93
C GLU A 190 -4.12 -9.88 4.60
N GLU A 191 -3.05 -9.69 5.38
CA GLU A 191 -1.78 -10.42 5.24
C GLU A 191 -1.80 -11.68 6.11
N VAL A 192 -2.59 -12.69 5.69
CA VAL A 192 -2.84 -13.89 6.50
C VAL A 192 -2.17 -15.16 5.93
N GLY A 193 -1.15 -15.60 6.67
CA GLY A 193 -0.35 -16.79 6.42
C GLY A 193 -0.99 -18.16 6.72
N SER A 194 -2.30 -18.24 7.02
CA SER A 194 -2.93 -19.43 7.64
C SER A 194 -4.31 -19.77 7.08
N ASP A 195 -4.71 -21.05 7.18
CA ASP A 195 -6.09 -21.52 6.92
C ASP A 195 -6.91 -21.72 8.21
N ALA A 196 -6.35 -21.37 9.36
CA ALA A 196 -7.03 -21.56 10.64
C ALA A 196 -8.34 -20.75 10.69
N VAL A 197 -9.43 -21.42 11.07
CA VAL A 197 -10.74 -20.80 11.30
C VAL A 197 -11.17 -21.16 12.70
N SER A 198 -11.50 -20.14 13.51
CA SER A 198 -12.03 -20.36 14.85
C SER A 198 -13.47 -20.90 14.77
N PRO A 199 -13.99 -21.58 15.81
CA PRO A 199 -15.34 -22.15 15.78
C PRO A 199 -16.47 -21.13 15.52
N ALA A 200 -16.24 -19.87 15.92
CA ALA A 200 -17.21 -18.77 15.77
C ALA A 200 -16.79 -17.75 14.70
N GLY A 201 -15.66 -17.97 14.02
CA GLY A 201 -15.09 -17.06 13.05
C GLY A 201 -15.25 -17.53 11.61
N LYS A 202 -14.54 -16.84 10.72
CA LYS A 202 -14.55 -17.03 9.28
C LYS A 202 -13.12 -17.27 8.78
N LYS A 203 -12.99 -17.63 7.51
CA LYS A 203 -11.69 -17.62 6.83
C LYS A 203 -11.19 -16.18 6.71
N HIS A 204 -9.87 -15.99 6.71
CA HIS A 204 -9.21 -14.70 6.49
C HIS A 204 -8.13 -14.81 5.41
N GLY A 205 -7.57 -13.67 5.01
CA GLY A 205 -6.59 -13.53 3.92
C GLY A 205 -7.22 -12.98 2.65
N TYR A 206 -8.17 -12.05 2.77
CA TYR A 206 -8.90 -11.48 1.63
C TYR A 206 -8.63 -9.98 1.45
N VAL A 207 -9.06 -9.47 0.30
CA VAL A 207 -9.16 -8.04 0.00
C VAL A 207 -10.57 -7.53 0.29
N PHE A 208 -10.67 -6.34 0.88
CA PHE A 208 -11.92 -5.66 1.21
C PHE A 208 -11.97 -4.28 0.58
N GLU A 209 -13.10 -3.92 -0.01
CA GLU A 209 -13.32 -2.57 -0.53
C GLU A 209 -13.94 -1.65 0.54
N VAL A 210 -13.24 -0.56 0.84
CA VAL A 210 -13.59 0.42 1.88
C VAL A 210 -13.97 1.75 1.21
N HIS A 211 -15.15 2.25 1.56
CA HIS A 211 -15.69 3.46 0.96
C HIS A 211 -15.28 4.73 1.73
N ALA A 212 -15.17 5.86 1.03
CA ALA A 212 -14.85 7.16 1.64
C ALA A 212 -15.93 7.65 2.63
N ASP A 213 -17.17 7.18 2.46
CA ASP A 213 -18.21 7.19 3.49
C ASP A 213 -18.23 5.83 4.20
N PRO A 214 -17.80 5.75 5.47
CA PRO A 214 -17.78 4.51 6.26
C PRO A 214 -19.10 3.74 6.29
N LYS A 215 -20.25 4.41 6.14
CA LYS A 215 -21.57 3.77 6.15
C LYS A 215 -21.86 2.93 4.91
N LEU A 216 -21.11 3.15 3.82
CA LEU A 216 -21.24 2.43 2.57
C LEU A 216 -20.25 1.26 2.45
N THR A 217 -19.32 1.11 3.40
CA THR A 217 -18.44 -0.07 3.46
C THR A 217 -19.25 -1.30 3.87
N THR A 218 -19.20 -2.36 3.06
CA THR A 218 -20.01 -3.56 3.26
C THR A 218 -19.43 -4.54 4.29
N GLY A 219 -18.10 -4.55 4.48
CA GLY A 219 -17.40 -5.55 5.27
C GLY A 219 -17.36 -6.94 4.62
N LEU A 220 -17.72 -7.06 3.35
CA LEU A 220 -17.67 -8.33 2.61
C LEU A 220 -16.33 -8.47 1.87
N PRO A 221 -15.68 -9.65 1.93
CA PRO A 221 -14.44 -9.90 1.21
C PRO A 221 -14.70 -10.07 -0.29
N ILE A 222 -13.72 -9.70 -1.11
CA ILE A 222 -13.71 -9.98 -2.55
C ILE A 222 -13.04 -11.33 -2.77
N VAL A 223 -13.77 -12.43 -2.54
CA VAL A 223 -13.22 -13.80 -2.60
C VAL A 223 -12.54 -14.11 -3.94
N GLY A 224 -13.09 -13.58 -5.04
CA GLY A 224 -12.54 -13.78 -6.40
C GLY A 224 -11.11 -13.26 -6.58
N MET A 225 -10.66 -12.35 -5.72
CA MET A 225 -9.28 -11.82 -5.74
C MET A 225 -8.26 -12.77 -5.10
N GLY A 226 -8.71 -13.87 -4.50
CA GLY A 226 -7.85 -14.91 -3.93
C GLY A 226 -7.72 -14.84 -2.42
N ARG A 227 -7.34 -15.98 -1.82
CA ARG A 227 -7.01 -16.07 -0.39
C ARG A 227 -5.55 -16.43 -0.18
N PHE A 228 -4.76 -15.46 0.25
CA PHE A 228 -3.33 -15.56 0.54
C PHE A 228 -2.89 -14.40 1.46
N ALA A 229 -1.59 -14.31 1.74
CA ALA A 229 -1.02 -13.21 2.50
C ALA A 229 -0.93 -11.97 1.60
N HIS A 230 -2.05 -11.28 1.37
CA HIS A 230 -2.08 -10.11 0.49
C HIS A 230 -1.33 -8.97 1.15
N GLU A 231 -0.36 -8.42 0.43
CA GLU A 231 0.24 -7.17 0.87
C GLU A 231 -0.56 -5.99 0.33
N ALA A 232 -0.51 -5.79 -0.99
CA ALA A 232 -1.00 -4.59 -1.63
C ALA A 232 -1.70 -4.90 -2.95
N ALA A 233 -2.46 -3.93 -3.43
CA ALA A 233 -3.23 -4.04 -4.66
C ALA A 233 -3.12 -2.75 -5.46
N ALA A 234 -2.98 -2.82 -6.78
CA ALA A 234 -2.98 -1.66 -7.66
C ALA A 234 -3.91 -1.89 -8.84
N VAL A 235 -4.78 -0.93 -9.11
CA VAL A 235 -5.76 -1.01 -10.20
C VAL A 235 -5.19 -0.35 -11.44
N ASP A 236 -5.24 -1.04 -12.58
CA ASP A 236 -5.08 -0.40 -13.88
C ASP A 236 -6.37 0.37 -14.23
N PRO A 237 -6.34 1.72 -14.27
CA PRO A 237 -7.52 2.52 -14.55
C PRO A 237 -8.07 2.36 -15.97
N VAL A 238 -7.30 1.79 -16.90
CA VAL A 238 -7.75 1.58 -18.29
C VAL A 238 -8.56 0.31 -18.42
N THR A 239 -8.14 -0.77 -17.76
CA THR A 239 -8.75 -2.11 -17.92
C THR A 239 -9.60 -2.56 -16.73
N GLY A 240 -9.47 -1.88 -15.59
CA GLY A 240 -10.07 -2.29 -14.31
C GLY A 240 -9.40 -3.50 -13.67
N MET A 241 -8.34 -4.07 -14.27
CA MET A 241 -7.61 -5.19 -13.68
C MET A 241 -6.90 -4.76 -12.40
N VAL A 242 -6.88 -5.65 -11.40
CA VAL A 242 -6.23 -5.39 -10.12
C VAL A 242 -5.00 -6.28 -9.98
N TYR A 243 -3.82 -5.70 -9.90
CA TYR A 243 -2.56 -6.39 -9.67
C TYR A 243 -2.32 -6.52 -8.17
N GLN A 244 -1.88 -7.68 -7.72
CA GLN A 244 -1.79 -8.00 -6.29
C GLN A 244 -0.47 -8.70 -5.98
N THR A 245 0.04 -8.43 -4.79
CA THR A 245 1.27 -8.99 -4.24
C THR A 245 0.97 -9.92 -3.07
N GLU A 246 1.82 -10.93 -2.88
CA GLU A 246 1.73 -11.86 -1.76
C GLU A 246 3.02 -11.79 -0.93
N ASP A 247 2.94 -11.43 0.34
CA ASP A 247 4.10 -11.53 1.22
C ASP A 247 4.22 -12.96 1.77
N SER A 248 5.01 -13.78 1.07
CA SER A 248 5.36 -15.10 1.56
C SER A 248 6.76 -15.48 1.10
N SER A 249 7.72 -15.35 2.01
CA SER A 249 9.15 -15.56 1.73
C SER A 249 9.44 -16.84 0.94
N GLY A 250 10.05 -16.68 -0.24
CA GLY A 250 10.43 -17.76 -1.15
C GLY A 250 9.27 -18.46 -1.87
N LYS A 251 8.03 -18.01 -1.68
CA LYS A 251 6.80 -18.52 -2.33
C LYS A 251 5.77 -17.40 -2.50
N SER A 252 6.27 -16.23 -2.86
CA SER A 252 5.48 -15.03 -3.12
C SER A 252 5.01 -15.04 -4.57
N GLY A 253 3.70 -15.14 -4.77
CA GLY A 253 3.09 -14.98 -6.08
C GLY A 253 2.90 -13.52 -6.47
N PHE A 254 2.93 -13.27 -7.78
CA PHE A 254 2.49 -12.01 -8.37
C PHE A 254 1.23 -12.26 -9.19
N TYR A 255 0.14 -11.58 -8.84
CA TYR A 255 -1.19 -11.89 -9.33
C TYR A 255 -1.82 -10.73 -10.09
N ARG A 256 -2.80 -11.05 -10.93
CA ARG A 256 -3.78 -10.08 -11.38
C ARG A 256 -5.18 -10.66 -11.33
N TYR A 257 -6.14 -9.85 -10.94
CA TYR A 257 -7.56 -10.14 -10.98
C TYR A 257 -8.20 -9.40 -12.15
N VAL A 258 -8.91 -10.13 -12.99
CA VAL A 258 -9.64 -9.61 -14.14
C VAL A 258 -11.13 -9.57 -13.79
N PRO A 259 -11.69 -8.41 -13.40
CA PRO A 259 -13.10 -8.34 -13.02
C PRO A 259 -14.01 -8.50 -14.23
N ASP A 260 -15.21 -9.02 -13.99
CA ASP A 260 -16.28 -9.11 -14.99
C ASP A 260 -16.78 -7.70 -15.37
N VAL A 261 -16.85 -6.79 -14.38
CA VAL A 261 -17.24 -5.39 -14.56
C VAL A 261 -15.99 -4.50 -14.61
N ARG A 262 -15.49 -4.28 -15.82
CA ARG A 262 -14.24 -3.52 -16.05
C ARG A 262 -14.36 -2.01 -16.00
N SER A 263 -15.57 -1.46 -16.11
CA SER A 263 -15.78 -0.02 -16.07
C SER A 263 -15.47 0.61 -14.71
N GLY A 264 -15.47 -0.21 -13.64
CA GLY A 264 -15.12 0.23 -12.30
C GLY A 264 -16.19 1.07 -11.60
N ALA A 265 -16.60 0.63 -10.42
CA ALA A 265 -17.45 1.36 -9.48
C ALA A 265 -17.34 0.71 -8.10
N PRO A 266 -17.70 1.41 -6.99
CA PRO A 266 -17.80 0.77 -5.69
C PRO A 266 -18.66 -0.50 -5.75
N GLY A 267 -18.13 -1.62 -5.26
CA GLY A 267 -18.77 -2.93 -5.26
C GLY A 267 -18.61 -3.74 -6.55
N SER A 268 -18.10 -3.16 -7.64
CA SER A 268 -17.97 -3.85 -8.94
C SER A 268 -17.00 -5.03 -8.90
N LEU A 269 -15.93 -4.94 -8.11
CA LEU A 269 -14.94 -6.03 -7.97
C LEU A 269 -15.53 -7.25 -7.26
N ALA A 270 -16.54 -7.07 -6.40
CA ALA A 270 -17.21 -8.16 -5.72
C ALA A 270 -18.20 -8.94 -6.62
N MET A 271 -18.47 -8.46 -7.83
CA MET A 271 -19.46 -9.06 -8.73
C MET A 271 -18.97 -10.30 -9.49
N GLY A 272 -17.67 -10.58 -9.48
CA GLY A 272 -17.10 -11.72 -10.20
C GLY A 272 -15.92 -11.32 -11.09
N GLY A 273 -15.12 -12.32 -11.43
CA GLY A 273 -13.91 -12.16 -12.24
C GLY A 273 -13.00 -13.38 -12.15
N VAL A 274 -11.83 -13.28 -12.79
CA VAL A 274 -10.85 -14.37 -12.90
C VAL A 274 -9.53 -13.94 -12.27
N LEU A 275 -9.07 -14.72 -11.29
CA LEU A 275 -7.73 -14.58 -10.73
C LEU A 275 -6.69 -15.28 -11.62
N GLN A 276 -5.57 -14.62 -11.83
CA GLN A 276 -4.45 -15.14 -12.59
C GLN A 276 -3.13 -14.90 -11.85
N MET A 277 -2.15 -15.77 -12.08
CA MET A 277 -0.79 -15.64 -11.53
C MET A 277 0.21 -15.48 -12.67
N ALA A 278 1.22 -14.64 -12.46
CA ALA A 278 2.23 -14.33 -13.46
C ALA A 278 3.13 -15.54 -13.74
N LYS A 279 3.53 -15.68 -15.00
CA LYS A 279 4.48 -16.68 -15.49
C LYS A 279 5.43 -16.00 -16.48
N VAL A 280 6.70 -16.37 -16.47
CA VAL A 280 7.62 -15.92 -17.51
C VAL A 280 7.34 -16.71 -18.79
N LYS A 281 7.10 -16.00 -19.89
CA LYS A 281 6.80 -16.61 -21.18
C LYS A 281 7.95 -17.52 -21.62
N GLY A 282 7.62 -18.76 -21.95
CA GLY A 282 8.59 -19.76 -22.40
C GLY A 282 9.51 -20.34 -21.31
N SER A 283 9.42 -19.89 -20.05
CA SER A 283 10.26 -20.36 -18.94
C SER A 283 9.42 -20.65 -17.70
N PRO A 284 9.16 -21.92 -17.34
CA PRO A 284 8.36 -22.24 -16.16
C PRO A 284 9.13 -22.01 -14.85
N ASN A 285 8.40 -21.66 -13.79
CA ASN A 285 8.89 -21.61 -12.40
C ASN A 285 10.14 -20.73 -12.20
N VAL A 286 10.24 -19.63 -12.93
CA VAL A 286 11.33 -18.66 -12.77
C VAL A 286 11.31 -18.08 -11.35
N ASN A 287 12.49 -18.03 -10.73
CA ASN A 287 12.71 -17.43 -9.42
C ASN A 287 13.26 -16.02 -9.59
N LEU A 288 12.47 -15.01 -9.22
CA LEU A 288 12.86 -13.60 -9.30
C LEU A 288 13.64 -13.11 -8.07
N ALA A 289 13.77 -13.92 -7.01
CA ALA A 289 14.37 -13.49 -5.74
C ALA A 289 15.78 -12.89 -5.88
N THR A 290 16.60 -13.41 -6.79
CA THR A 290 17.97 -12.91 -7.04
C THR A 290 17.98 -11.85 -8.14
N ALA A 291 17.15 -10.82 -7.99
CA ALA A 291 16.98 -9.75 -8.97
C ALA A 291 18.28 -8.97 -9.22
N THR A 292 18.70 -8.86 -10.48
CA THR A 292 19.75 -7.93 -10.90
C THR A 292 19.11 -6.75 -11.61
N VAL A 293 19.68 -5.55 -11.45
CA VAL A 293 19.24 -4.37 -12.22
C VAL A 293 19.26 -4.71 -13.71
N ASP A 294 18.27 -4.21 -14.45
CA ASP A 294 18.03 -4.45 -15.87
C ASP A 294 17.62 -5.89 -16.25
N ALA A 295 17.41 -6.81 -15.29
CA ALA A 295 16.78 -8.09 -15.60
C ALA A 295 15.36 -7.86 -16.15
N THR A 296 15.07 -8.45 -17.32
CA THR A 296 13.78 -8.30 -18.01
C THR A 296 13.10 -9.65 -18.26
N TYR A 297 11.79 -9.70 -18.04
CA TYR A 297 10.97 -10.89 -18.29
C TYR A 297 9.67 -10.50 -18.99
N GLU A 298 9.35 -11.12 -20.12
CA GLU A 298 8.02 -11.03 -20.73
C GLU A 298 7.06 -11.93 -19.95
N LEU A 299 5.94 -11.37 -19.47
CA LEU A 299 4.97 -12.10 -18.66
C LEU A 299 3.81 -12.65 -19.50
N GLU A 300 3.40 -13.87 -19.17
CA GLU A 300 2.09 -14.44 -19.48
C GLU A 300 1.36 -14.80 -18.18
N TRP A 301 0.08 -15.17 -18.26
CA TRP A 301 -0.77 -15.30 -17.08
C TRP A 301 -1.50 -16.64 -17.08
N VAL A 302 -1.35 -17.39 -16.00
CA VAL A 302 -2.04 -18.68 -15.80
C VAL A 302 -3.27 -18.49 -14.91
N THR A 303 -4.36 -19.19 -15.22
CA THR A 303 -5.64 -19.01 -14.52
C THR A 303 -5.65 -19.80 -13.21
N ILE A 304 -6.16 -19.19 -12.14
CA ILE A 304 -6.40 -19.83 -10.85
C ILE A 304 -7.87 -20.25 -10.81
N ALA A 305 -8.11 -21.56 -10.68
CA ALA A 305 -9.46 -22.13 -10.78
C ALA A 305 -10.27 -21.95 -9.48
N ASP A 306 -9.62 -22.12 -8.33
CA ASP A 306 -10.23 -21.95 -7.00
C ASP A 306 -9.46 -20.89 -6.19
N PRO A 307 -9.91 -19.63 -6.20
CA PRO A 307 -9.24 -18.56 -5.46
C PRO A 307 -9.30 -18.71 -3.93
N ASP A 308 -10.22 -19.51 -3.37
CA ASP A 308 -10.40 -19.71 -1.92
C ASP A 308 -9.77 -21.02 -1.39
N ARG A 309 -9.05 -21.73 -2.26
CA ARG A 309 -8.46 -23.04 -1.93
C ARG A 309 -7.55 -22.95 -0.71
N ASN A 310 -7.64 -23.95 0.18
CA ASN A 310 -6.71 -24.10 1.30
C ASN A 310 -5.27 -24.31 0.82
N ARG A 311 -4.32 -23.97 1.70
CA ARG A 311 -2.89 -24.14 1.53
C ARG A 311 -2.54 -25.60 1.25
N GLY A 312 -1.40 -25.77 0.58
CA GLY A 312 -0.89 -27.10 0.28
C GLY A 312 0.52 -27.07 -0.27
N ASP A 313 0.91 -28.24 -0.77
CA ASP A 313 2.19 -28.48 -1.39
C ASP A 313 2.03 -28.65 -2.90
N ALA A 314 3.03 -28.24 -3.66
CA ALA A 314 3.03 -28.35 -5.11
C ALA A 314 4.44 -28.64 -5.64
N THR A 315 4.53 -29.49 -6.66
CA THR A 315 5.74 -29.65 -7.47
C THR A 315 5.48 -29.03 -8.83
N GLY A 316 6.29 -28.05 -9.22
CA GLY A 316 6.17 -27.36 -10.51
C GLY A 316 6.73 -28.19 -11.68
N PRO A 317 6.50 -27.78 -12.94
CA PRO A 317 7.08 -28.41 -14.12
C PRO A 317 8.62 -28.60 -14.10
N THR A 318 9.35 -27.79 -13.34
CA THR A 318 10.81 -27.92 -13.17
C THR A 318 11.23 -28.98 -12.14
N GLY A 319 10.28 -29.65 -11.48
CA GLY A 319 10.54 -30.63 -10.42
C GLY A 319 10.76 -30.00 -9.04
N ILE A 320 10.77 -28.68 -8.92
CA ILE A 320 10.93 -27.97 -7.64
C ILE A 320 9.64 -28.07 -6.83
N ARG A 321 9.75 -28.60 -5.61
CA ARG A 321 8.66 -28.68 -4.63
C ARG A 321 8.63 -27.42 -3.76
N ILE A 322 7.43 -26.85 -3.60
CA ILE A 322 7.12 -25.80 -2.62
C ILE A 322 6.09 -26.36 -1.64
N THR A 323 6.26 -26.06 -0.36
CA THR A 323 5.40 -26.55 0.72
C THR A 323 4.71 -25.43 1.48
N ASN A 324 3.54 -25.76 2.04
CA ASN A 324 2.73 -24.85 2.83
C ASN A 324 2.49 -23.49 2.12
N ALA A 325 2.24 -23.51 0.82
CA ALA A 325 1.95 -22.31 0.03
C ALA A 325 0.44 -22.05 -0.02
N ALA A 326 0.04 -20.81 -0.29
CA ALA A 326 -1.36 -20.46 -0.51
C ALA A 326 -1.99 -21.34 -1.62
N GLY A 327 -3.28 -21.64 -1.50
CA GLY A 327 -3.98 -22.43 -2.50
C GLY A 327 -3.92 -21.82 -3.92
N PRO A 328 -4.05 -20.48 -4.08
CA PRO A 328 -3.78 -19.81 -5.34
C PRO A 328 -2.34 -19.98 -5.85
N PHE A 329 -1.33 -19.84 -4.97
CA PHE A 329 0.07 -20.09 -5.34
C PHE A 329 0.29 -21.52 -5.83
N VAL A 330 -0.23 -22.53 -5.11
CA VAL A 330 -0.15 -23.95 -5.49
C VAL A 330 -0.66 -24.17 -6.92
N GLN A 331 -1.81 -23.58 -7.25
CA GLN A 331 -2.42 -23.72 -8.57
C GLN A 331 -1.62 -23.03 -9.68
N GLY A 332 -1.03 -21.87 -9.43
CA GLY A 332 -0.15 -21.22 -10.40
C GLY A 332 1.18 -21.95 -10.56
N TRP A 333 1.77 -22.42 -9.45
CA TRP A 333 3.07 -23.10 -9.44
C TRP A 333 3.08 -24.36 -10.31
N VAL A 334 2.03 -25.19 -10.23
CA VAL A 334 1.89 -26.39 -11.08
C VAL A 334 1.71 -26.05 -12.57
N GLN A 335 1.29 -24.83 -12.89
CA GLN A 335 1.18 -24.32 -14.26
C GLN A 335 2.45 -23.58 -14.73
N GLY A 336 3.50 -23.56 -13.91
CA GLY A 336 4.78 -22.92 -14.25
C GLY A 336 4.86 -21.44 -13.91
N ALA A 337 3.98 -20.91 -13.05
CA ALA A 337 4.05 -19.53 -12.57
C ALA A 337 5.41 -19.19 -11.93
N LEU A 338 5.79 -17.91 -12.02
CA LEU A 338 7.00 -17.38 -11.39
C LEU A 338 6.79 -17.21 -9.87
N ARG A 339 7.89 -16.99 -9.15
CA ARG A 339 7.84 -16.53 -7.75
C ARG A 339 8.78 -15.34 -7.52
N MET A 340 8.36 -14.42 -6.68
CA MET A 340 9.21 -13.40 -6.05
C MET A 340 9.74 -13.93 -4.71
N ASN A 341 10.60 -13.16 -4.03
CA ASN A 341 10.97 -13.53 -2.66
C ASN A 341 9.87 -13.14 -1.67
N ARG A 342 9.55 -11.84 -1.57
CA ARG A 342 8.56 -11.25 -0.68
C ARG A 342 7.97 -10.01 -1.35
N GLY A 343 6.99 -10.23 -2.22
CA GLY A 343 6.28 -9.16 -2.92
C GLY A 343 5.43 -8.37 -1.92
N GLU A 344 5.80 -7.11 -1.71
CA GLU A 344 5.14 -6.21 -0.76
C GLU A 344 4.41 -5.09 -1.50
N GLY A 345 4.78 -3.81 -1.31
CA GLY A 345 4.08 -2.67 -1.90
C GLY A 345 3.95 -2.74 -3.44
N ILE A 346 2.78 -2.34 -3.96
CA ILE A 346 2.55 -2.15 -5.40
C ILE A 346 1.86 -0.81 -5.68
N TRP A 347 2.30 -0.11 -6.73
CA TRP A 347 1.71 1.17 -7.12
C TRP A 347 1.57 1.31 -8.64
N TYR A 348 0.44 1.85 -9.08
CA TYR A 348 0.21 2.20 -10.48
C TYR A 348 0.68 3.63 -10.78
N ALA A 349 1.45 3.82 -11.85
CA ALA A 349 1.61 5.13 -12.46
C ALA A 349 1.90 5.01 -13.96
N GLN A 350 1.26 5.87 -14.76
CA GLN A 350 1.51 6.02 -16.21
C GLN A 350 1.55 4.71 -17.01
N GLY A 351 0.56 3.83 -16.81
CA GLY A 351 0.51 2.56 -17.55
C GLY A 351 1.53 1.52 -17.08
N LYS A 352 2.10 1.70 -15.89
CA LYS A 352 3.07 0.79 -15.28
C LYS A 352 2.66 0.44 -13.86
N MET A 353 3.10 -0.75 -13.42
CA MET A 353 3.07 -1.14 -12.00
C MET A 353 4.49 -1.16 -11.45
N TYR A 354 4.69 -0.59 -10.28
CA TYR A 354 5.92 -0.65 -9.51
C TYR A 354 5.71 -1.59 -8.34
N VAL A 355 6.48 -2.66 -8.25
CA VAL A 355 6.32 -3.73 -7.26
C VAL A 355 7.60 -3.84 -6.43
N MET A 356 7.46 -3.75 -5.12
CA MET A 356 8.55 -4.00 -4.18
C MET A 356 8.71 -5.49 -3.91
N ASP A 357 9.92 -6.00 -4.02
CA ASP A 357 10.32 -7.31 -3.47
C ASP A 357 11.29 -7.04 -2.31
N THR A 358 10.80 -7.04 -1.08
CA THR A 358 11.52 -6.55 0.11
C THR A 358 12.83 -7.27 0.38
N SER A 359 12.85 -8.56 0.06
CA SER A 359 14.00 -9.44 0.24
C SER A 359 14.58 -9.86 -1.10
N GLY A 360 14.22 -9.14 -2.17
CA GLY A 360 14.81 -9.29 -3.49
C GLY A 360 16.23 -8.77 -3.55
N GLY A 361 16.91 -9.15 -4.63
CA GLY A 361 18.27 -8.72 -4.94
C GLY A 361 19.36 -9.61 -4.38
N ALA A 362 20.60 -9.38 -4.82
CA ALA A 362 21.74 -10.25 -4.54
C ALA A 362 22.12 -10.32 -3.05
N VAL A 363 21.76 -9.31 -2.25
CA VAL A 363 22.02 -9.27 -0.81
C VAL A 363 20.74 -9.34 0.04
N SER A 364 19.59 -9.66 -0.58
CA SER A 364 18.28 -9.71 0.06
C SER A 364 17.88 -8.43 0.80
N ARG A 365 18.10 -7.26 0.17
CA ARG A 365 17.82 -5.95 0.78
C ARG A 365 16.83 -5.10 0.01
N GLY A 366 16.17 -5.67 -0.98
CA GLY A 366 15.09 -5.03 -1.70
C GLY A 366 15.39 -4.91 -3.18
N ALA A 367 14.39 -5.19 -4.00
CA ALA A 367 14.38 -4.90 -5.42
C ALA A 367 13.05 -4.26 -5.82
N ILE A 368 13.06 -3.40 -6.85
CA ILE A 368 11.82 -2.84 -7.41
C ILE A 368 11.70 -3.33 -8.85
N TRP A 369 10.55 -3.92 -9.15
CA TRP A 369 10.15 -4.34 -10.48
C TRP A 369 9.17 -3.34 -11.09
N GLU A 370 9.43 -2.92 -12.31
CA GLU A 370 8.53 -2.13 -13.15
C GLU A 370 7.87 -3.05 -14.19
N LEU A 371 6.56 -3.24 -14.13
CA LEU A 371 5.78 -3.89 -15.17
C LEU A 371 5.18 -2.85 -16.09
N ASP A 372 5.58 -2.88 -17.36
CA ASP A 372 4.90 -2.12 -18.41
C ASP A 372 3.61 -2.85 -18.83
N LEU A 373 2.45 -2.20 -18.67
CA LEU A 373 1.16 -2.86 -18.89
C LEU A 373 0.83 -3.06 -20.38
N ALA A 374 1.42 -2.28 -21.28
CA ALA A 374 1.16 -2.41 -22.71
C ALA A 374 1.93 -3.61 -23.31
N SER A 375 3.20 -3.75 -22.94
CA SER A 375 4.08 -4.82 -23.44
C SER A 375 4.08 -6.07 -22.56
N GLN A 376 3.59 -5.99 -21.32
CA GLN A 376 3.68 -7.04 -20.29
C GLN A 376 5.13 -7.45 -19.99
N VAL A 377 6.08 -6.52 -20.15
CA VAL A 377 7.49 -6.72 -19.77
C VAL A 377 7.72 -6.22 -18.36
N LEU A 378 8.23 -7.11 -17.51
CA LEU A 378 8.68 -6.83 -16.15
C LEU A 378 10.19 -6.55 -16.17
N LYS A 379 10.62 -5.39 -15.69
CA LYS A 379 12.03 -4.99 -15.59
C LYS A 379 12.43 -4.70 -14.15
N CYS A 380 13.54 -5.24 -13.67
CA CYS A 380 14.13 -4.81 -12.41
C CYS A 380 14.80 -3.43 -12.60
N ILE A 381 14.29 -2.40 -11.93
CA ILE A 381 14.80 -1.02 -12.05
C ILE A 381 15.66 -0.60 -10.85
N TYR A 382 15.62 -1.38 -9.77
CA TYR A 382 16.36 -1.15 -8.55
C TYR A 382 16.67 -2.50 -7.89
N SER A 383 17.88 -2.65 -7.40
CA SER A 383 18.29 -3.79 -6.56
C SER A 383 19.32 -3.28 -5.58
N SER A 384 18.99 -3.33 -4.29
CA SER A 384 19.86 -2.79 -3.24
C SER A 384 21.16 -3.60 -3.17
N PRO A 385 22.35 -2.97 -3.27
CA PRO A 385 23.62 -3.67 -3.09
C PRO A 385 24.04 -3.76 -1.62
N SER A 386 23.39 -3.03 -0.71
CA SER A 386 23.70 -3.04 0.72
C SER A 386 22.60 -2.38 1.56
N PRO A 387 22.48 -2.70 2.87
CA PRO A 387 21.54 -2.04 3.77
C PRO A 387 21.66 -0.51 3.82
N LEU A 388 22.82 0.06 3.50
CA LEU A 388 22.98 1.52 3.50
C LEU A 388 22.30 2.18 2.30
N VAL A 389 22.23 1.50 1.15
CA VAL A 389 21.62 2.01 -0.08
C VAL A 389 20.10 1.80 -0.08
N GLY A 390 19.64 0.71 0.53
CA GLY A 390 18.25 0.47 0.90
C GLY A 390 18.15 -0.83 1.68
N ASN A 391 17.21 -0.91 2.61
CA ASN A 391 17.17 -1.95 3.60
C ASN A 391 15.75 -2.47 3.78
N MET A 392 15.39 -3.49 3.00
CA MET A 392 14.07 -4.14 3.09
C MET A 392 12.96 -3.10 2.96
N GLY A 393 12.96 -2.41 1.82
CA GLY A 393 11.84 -1.54 1.50
C GLY A 393 10.58 -2.38 1.34
N ASP A 394 9.47 -1.89 1.86
CA ASP A 394 8.19 -2.57 1.89
C ASP A 394 7.20 -1.82 1.00
N ASN A 395 6.51 -0.84 1.58
CA ASN A 395 5.51 -0.09 0.85
C ASN A 395 6.22 0.97 -0.01
N LEU A 396 5.69 1.20 -1.21
CA LEU A 396 6.16 2.27 -2.08
C LEU A 396 4.99 3.10 -2.60
N THR A 397 5.28 4.35 -2.96
CA THR A 397 4.35 5.24 -3.63
C THR A 397 5.05 5.98 -4.75
N VAL A 398 4.28 6.36 -5.76
CA VAL A 398 4.75 7.24 -6.84
C VAL A 398 4.24 8.64 -6.57
N SER A 399 5.14 9.61 -6.54
CA SER A 399 4.79 11.00 -6.35
C SER A 399 4.05 11.57 -7.57
N PRO A 400 3.34 12.71 -7.46
CA PRO A 400 2.72 13.38 -8.60
C PRO A 400 3.71 13.84 -9.69
N ARG A 401 5.01 13.77 -9.39
CA ARG A 401 6.11 14.06 -10.33
C ARG A 401 6.80 12.81 -10.84
N ASN A 402 6.23 11.64 -10.53
CA ASN A 402 6.61 10.30 -10.99
C ASN A 402 7.91 9.75 -10.40
N ALA A 403 8.32 10.27 -9.24
CA ALA A 403 9.42 9.71 -8.50
C ALA A 403 8.91 8.67 -7.51
N LEU A 404 9.70 7.60 -7.30
CA LEU A 404 9.41 6.56 -6.32
C LEU A 404 9.88 7.00 -4.94
N LEU A 405 9.03 6.75 -3.94
CA LEU A 405 9.37 6.83 -2.53
C LEU A 405 9.07 5.48 -1.88
N VAL A 406 10.02 4.96 -1.12
CA VAL A 406 9.99 3.65 -0.48
C VAL A 406 10.03 3.82 1.03
N CYS A 407 9.16 3.11 1.72
CA CYS A 407 9.16 2.93 3.16
C CYS A 407 10.07 1.75 3.52
N GLU A 408 11.00 1.92 4.46
CA GLU A 408 11.79 0.79 4.97
C GLU A 408 11.13 0.10 6.16
N ASP A 409 11.06 -1.23 6.09
CA ASP A 409 10.72 -2.15 7.19
C ASP A 409 11.79 -3.26 7.33
N ALA A 410 12.99 -2.86 7.75
CA ALA A 410 14.00 -3.84 8.12
C ALA A 410 13.86 -4.30 9.57
N SER A 411 13.96 -5.61 9.81
CA SER A 411 14.11 -6.16 11.18
C SER A 411 15.23 -5.52 12.01
N THR A 412 16.23 -4.93 11.35
CA THR A 412 17.20 -4.03 11.97
C THR A 412 17.38 -2.79 11.09
N ALA A 413 16.96 -1.65 11.61
CA ALA A 413 17.13 -0.36 10.96
C ALA A 413 18.61 -0.02 10.73
N ALA A 414 18.88 0.75 9.68
CA ALA A 414 20.23 1.16 9.34
C ALA A 414 20.79 2.21 10.32
N THR A 415 22.12 2.18 10.50
CA THR A 415 22.88 3.30 11.07
C THR A 415 23.72 3.91 9.97
N ASP A 416 23.40 5.14 9.58
CA ASP A 416 24.13 5.90 8.56
C ASP A 416 24.62 7.25 9.14
N SER A 417 25.04 8.17 8.27
CA SER A 417 25.53 9.50 8.65
C SER A 417 24.51 10.37 9.40
N PHE A 418 23.22 10.03 9.37
CA PHE A 418 22.13 10.70 10.09
C PHE A 418 21.68 9.93 11.35
N GLY A 419 22.41 8.88 11.72
CA GLY A 419 22.17 8.06 12.91
C GLY A 419 21.31 6.82 12.67
N PHE A 420 20.89 6.18 13.76
CA PHE A 420 20.06 4.98 13.75
C PHE A 420 18.58 5.31 13.50
N GLY A 421 17.95 4.59 12.57
CA GLY A 421 16.50 4.59 12.39
C GLY A 421 16.04 4.22 10.97
N GLN A 422 14.78 3.81 10.81
CA GLN A 422 14.17 3.50 9.51
C GLN A 422 14.03 4.77 8.65
N ARG A 423 13.96 4.60 7.33
CA ARG A 423 14.04 5.71 6.37
C ARG A 423 12.87 5.71 5.40
N LEU A 424 12.60 6.89 4.88
CA LEU A 424 11.93 7.05 3.59
C LEU A 424 13.01 7.29 2.54
N MET A 425 13.09 6.39 1.57
CA MET A 425 14.10 6.37 0.53
C MET A 425 13.47 6.80 -0.78
N GLY A 426 14.01 7.84 -1.41
CA GLY A 426 13.62 8.20 -2.77
C GLY A 426 14.51 7.50 -3.79
N ILE A 427 13.94 7.13 -4.93
CA ILE A 427 14.67 6.59 -6.08
C ILE A 427 14.65 7.62 -7.20
N THR A 428 15.80 7.90 -7.78
CA THR A 428 15.95 8.81 -8.92
C THR A 428 15.59 8.15 -10.24
N ASP A 429 15.42 8.95 -11.28
CA ASP A 429 15.26 8.48 -12.66
C ASP A 429 16.48 7.73 -13.20
N ALA A 430 17.62 7.71 -12.50
CA ALA A 430 18.78 6.88 -12.81
C ALA A 430 18.79 5.56 -12.02
N GLY A 431 17.81 5.31 -11.15
CA GLY A 431 17.78 4.13 -10.29
C GLY A 431 18.70 4.23 -9.06
N ASP A 432 19.29 5.41 -8.79
CA ASP A 432 20.03 5.70 -7.55
C ASP A 432 19.09 6.04 -6.39
N ALA A 433 19.48 5.66 -5.17
CA ALA A 433 18.71 5.90 -3.96
C ALA A 433 19.24 7.11 -3.18
N TYR A 434 18.34 7.79 -2.46
CA TYR A 434 18.69 8.84 -1.52
C TYR A 434 17.76 8.84 -0.30
N ILE A 435 18.26 9.31 0.83
CA ILE A 435 17.45 9.43 2.06
C ILE A 435 16.61 10.71 1.97
N PHE A 436 15.29 10.58 1.93
CA PHE A 436 14.36 11.71 1.99
C PHE A 436 14.03 12.09 3.44
N ALA A 437 13.69 11.11 4.27
CA ALA A 437 13.35 11.32 5.68
C ALA A 437 13.83 10.15 6.55
N LYS A 438 13.90 10.36 7.86
CA LYS A 438 14.24 9.31 8.84
C LYS A 438 13.35 9.40 10.06
N ASN A 439 12.98 8.24 10.61
CA ASN A 439 12.27 8.12 11.87
C ASN A 439 13.18 8.59 13.02
N ASN A 440 12.69 9.52 13.84
CA ASN A 440 13.40 10.12 14.96
C ASN A 440 12.60 10.03 16.27
N ALA A 441 11.60 9.15 16.34
CA ALA A 441 10.66 9.07 17.44
C ALA A 441 11.28 8.40 18.68
N VAL A 442 11.89 9.21 19.55
CA VAL A 442 12.29 8.82 20.91
C VAL A 442 11.42 9.59 21.90
N LEU A 443 10.56 8.88 22.61
CA LEU A 443 9.46 9.45 23.37
C LEU A 443 9.59 9.16 24.86
N SER A 444 9.58 10.19 25.69
CA SER A 444 9.41 10.05 27.15
C SER A 444 7.95 10.18 27.56
N ALA A 445 7.59 9.60 28.70
CA ALA A 445 6.25 9.75 29.28
C ALA A 445 5.89 11.22 29.53
N ALA A 446 6.84 12.05 29.97
CA ALA A 446 6.63 13.48 30.19
C ALA A 446 6.32 14.24 28.90
N GLN A 447 7.04 13.95 27.81
CA GLN A 447 6.75 14.52 26.48
C GLN A 447 5.35 14.14 25.99
N LEU A 448 4.98 12.86 26.14
CA LEU A 448 3.67 12.35 25.73
C LEU A 448 2.55 12.99 26.55
N GLN A 449 2.72 13.09 27.87
CA GLN A 449 1.78 13.79 28.74
C GLN A 449 1.61 15.26 28.32
N GLY A 450 2.73 15.97 28.08
CA GLY A 450 2.71 17.36 27.62
C GLY A 450 2.07 17.55 26.24
N ALA A 451 2.14 16.53 25.38
CA ALA A 451 1.50 16.51 24.06
C ALA A 451 0.06 15.96 24.08
N ASN A 452 -0.49 15.65 25.27
CA ASN A 452 -1.79 14.99 25.45
C ASN A 452 -1.93 13.68 24.65
N LYS A 453 -0.90 12.84 24.73
CA LYS A 453 -0.82 11.51 24.11
C LYS A 453 -0.68 10.44 25.18
N LEU A 454 -1.01 9.19 24.80
CA LEU A 454 -0.89 8.05 25.71
C LEU A 454 0.55 7.89 26.18
N VAL A 455 0.77 8.00 27.50
CA VAL A 455 2.10 7.85 28.12
C VAL A 455 2.70 6.45 27.96
N THR A 456 1.86 5.46 27.69
CA THR A 456 2.27 4.07 27.39
C THR A 456 2.95 3.92 26.04
N LEU A 457 2.96 4.98 25.21
CA LEU A 457 3.70 5.05 23.96
C LEU A 457 5.15 5.54 24.16
N ALA A 458 5.64 5.62 25.40
CA ALA A 458 7.02 6.01 25.67
C ALA A 458 7.98 4.89 25.23
N GLY A 459 9.10 5.26 24.63
CA GLY A 459 10.08 4.32 24.11
C GLY A 459 10.95 4.91 23.01
N ASP A 460 11.93 4.11 22.57
CA ASP A 460 12.68 4.37 21.34
C ASP A 460 11.98 3.63 20.20
N HIS A 461 11.39 4.38 19.28
CA HIS A 461 10.65 3.86 18.14
C HIS A 461 11.38 4.07 16.82
N ARG A 462 12.64 4.51 16.84
CA ARG A 462 13.40 4.80 15.61
C ARG A 462 13.58 3.58 14.71
N GLY A 463 13.60 2.38 15.31
CA GLY A 463 13.71 1.11 14.59
C GLY A 463 12.40 0.62 13.96
N ASN A 464 11.27 1.23 14.30
CA ASN A 464 9.97 0.84 13.75
C ASN A 464 9.78 1.47 12.37
N GLU A 465 9.12 0.72 11.50
CA GLU A 465 8.91 1.01 10.10
C GLU A 465 8.16 2.30 9.81
N PHE A 466 8.40 2.81 8.60
CA PHE A 466 7.43 3.64 7.93
C PHE A 466 6.43 2.75 7.19
N ALA A 467 5.17 3.18 7.13
CA ALA A 467 4.13 2.43 6.40
C ALA A 467 3.14 3.37 5.71
N GLY A 468 2.45 2.88 4.68
CA GLY A 468 1.32 3.58 4.04
C GLY A 468 1.62 4.97 3.50
N ALA A 469 2.76 5.18 2.84
CA ALA A 469 3.06 6.44 2.19
C ALA A 469 2.11 6.72 1.00
N CYS A 470 1.53 7.91 0.94
CA CYS A 470 0.74 8.36 -0.22
C CYS A 470 0.76 9.88 -0.36
N PHE A 471 0.80 10.37 -1.60
CA PHE A 471 0.64 11.80 -1.88
C PHE A 471 -0.83 12.18 -2.02
N ASP A 472 -1.18 13.39 -1.62
CA ASP A 472 -2.44 13.98 -2.06
C ASP A 472 -2.40 14.28 -3.56
N PRO A 473 -3.56 14.33 -4.25
CA PRO A 473 -3.60 14.54 -5.70
C PRO A 473 -2.93 15.83 -6.20
N THR A 474 -2.76 16.83 -5.34
CA THR A 474 -2.08 18.10 -5.70
C THR A 474 -0.56 18.06 -5.49
N GLY A 475 -0.04 17.01 -4.83
CA GLY A 475 1.38 16.90 -4.47
C GLY A 475 1.83 17.89 -3.41
N ARG A 476 0.90 18.45 -2.63
CA ARG A 476 1.21 19.39 -1.54
C ARG A 476 1.63 18.64 -0.28
N TYR A 477 0.99 17.52 0.01
CA TYR A 477 1.20 16.70 1.18
C TYR A 477 1.61 15.29 0.79
N LEU A 478 2.67 14.81 1.41
CA LEU A 478 2.94 13.39 1.58
C LEU A 478 2.37 12.97 2.93
N PHE A 479 1.48 11.99 2.93
CA PHE A 479 1.04 11.31 4.13
C PHE A 479 1.82 10.02 4.32
N VAL A 480 2.14 9.69 5.57
CA VAL A 480 2.88 8.48 5.91
C VAL A 480 2.67 8.11 7.38
N ASN A 481 2.80 6.85 7.73
CA ASN A 481 2.71 6.36 9.09
C ASN A 481 4.09 5.97 9.65
N ILE A 482 4.23 6.03 10.96
CA ILE A 482 5.12 5.13 11.71
C ILE A 482 4.21 4.11 12.40
N GLN A 483 4.40 2.83 12.08
CA GLN A 483 3.44 1.77 12.41
C GLN A 483 3.30 1.57 13.93
N THR A 484 4.44 1.52 14.62
CA THR A 484 4.55 1.53 16.07
C THR A 484 5.40 2.73 16.50
N PRO A 485 4.87 3.71 17.26
CA PRO A 485 3.76 3.58 18.22
C PRO A 485 2.36 3.82 17.63
N GLY A 486 2.24 4.04 16.33
CA GLY A 486 0.98 4.35 15.65
C GLY A 486 0.77 5.86 15.54
N VAL A 487 1.41 6.47 14.53
CA VAL A 487 1.33 7.92 14.27
C VAL A 487 1.22 8.17 12.78
N THR A 488 0.28 9.01 12.35
CA THR A 488 0.18 9.47 10.97
C THR A 488 0.77 10.87 10.84
N PHE A 489 1.48 11.13 9.74
CA PHE A 489 2.14 12.39 9.45
C PHE A 489 1.62 12.99 8.14
N ALA A 490 1.51 14.32 8.08
CA ALA A 490 1.36 15.08 6.85
C ALA A 490 2.62 15.94 6.66
N ILE A 491 3.49 15.54 5.74
CA ILE A 491 4.73 16.22 5.38
C ILE A 491 4.46 17.18 4.22
N THR A 492 4.98 18.40 4.28
CA THR A 492 4.86 19.39 3.20
C THR A 492 6.12 20.24 3.14
N GLY A 493 6.46 20.74 1.95
CA GLY A 493 7.67 21.53 1.76
C GLY A 493 7.93 21.88 0.29
N PRO A 494 9.17 22.28 -0.03
CA PRO A 494 9.56 22.71 -1.36
C PRO A 494 9.81 21.51 -2.28
N TRP A 495 8.78 20.71 -2.57
CA TRP A 495 8.82 19.53 -3.44
C TRP A 495 9.53 19.82 -4.78
N ALA A 496 9.30 21.01 -5.36
CA ALA A 496 9.93 21.46 -6.60
C ALA A 496 11.49 21.43 -6.62
N ARG A 497 12.17 21.35 -5.47
CA ARG A 497 13.64 21.28 -5.39
C ARG A 497 14.24 19.91 -5.76
N GLY A 498 13.44 18.84 -5.71
CA GLY A 498 13.90 17.48 -6.02
C GLY A 498 12.92 16.77 -6.94
N PRO A 499 12.94 15.43 -7.01
CA PRO A 499 12.11 14.67 -7.94
C PRO A 499 10.73 14.29 -7.38
N LEU A 500 10.58 14.17 -6.05
CA LEU A 500 9.29 13.93 -5.37
C LEU A 500 8.25 15.02 -5.64
#